data_AF-A0A9X2KU81-F1
#
_entry.id   AF-A0A9X2KU81-F1
#
_cell.length_a   1.000
_cell.length_b   1.000
_cell.length_c   1.000
_cell.angle_alpha   90.00
_cell.angle_beta   90.00
_cell.angle_gamma   90.00
#
_symmetry.space_group_name_H-M   'P 1'
#
loop_
_entity.id
_entity.type
_entity.pdbx_description
1 polymer ?
#
loop_
_entity_poly.entity_id
_entity_poly.type
_entity_poly.pdbx_seq_one_letter_code
_entity_poly.pdbx_strand_id
1 'polypeptide(L)'
;MSIPTPVFGLLIEYFETGTEGVVWALQQDGTAGYEGLIILEPGDQVDIFNHNGQKVYGGIIVPDYSIGARQRPGSTISQPVALGRWAHWIQSGFEPDVWAEYFCSGRFRGAIYKRA
;
A
#
# COMPACT_ATOMS: atom_id res chain seq x y z
N MET A 1 1.28 26.40 -7.90
CA MET A 1 0.75 25.02 -7.87
C MET A 1 0.09 24.83 -6.52
N SER A 2 -1.20 24.54 -6.48
CA SER A 2 -1.90 24.17 -5.25
C SER A 2 -1.42 22.80 -4.78
N ILE A 3 -1.10 22.67 -3.50
CA ILE A 3 -0.83 21.36 -2.90
C ILE A 3 -2.14 20.56 -2.98
N PRO A 4 -2.16 19.34 -3.53
CA PRO A 4 -3.37 18.52 -3.56
C PRO A 4 -3.90 18.32 -2.14
N THR A 5 -5.21 18.40 -1.94
CA THR A 5 -5.81 18.03 -0.66
C THR A 5 -5.61 16.53 -0.43
N PRO A 6 -5.00 16.10 0.68
CA PRO A 6 -4.80 14.68 0.92
C PRO A 6 -6.12 13.97 1.27
N VAL A 7 -6.20 12.70 0.90
CA VAL A 7 -7.24 11.78 1.37
C VAL A 7 -6.73 11.05 2.61
N PHE A 8 -7.48 11.15 3.71
CA PHE A 8 -7.17 10.49 4.97
C PHE A 8 -7.99 9.20 5.15
N GLY A 9 -7.39 8.21 5.80
CA GLY A 9 -8.06 6.94 6.01
C GLY A 9 -7.21 5.85 6.65
N LEU A 10 -7.77 4.65 6.72
CA LEU A 10 -7.11 3.44 7.20
C LEU A 10 -6.30 2.80 6.07
N LEU A 11 -5.04 2.44 6.31
CA LEU A 11 -4.27 1.64 5.35
C LEU A 11 -4.73 0.19 5.42
N ILE A 12 -4.98 -0.41 4.25
CA ILE A 12 -5.55 -1.75 4.15
C ILE A 12 -4.85 -2.59 3.07
N GLU A 13 -4.81 -3.89 3.30
CA GLU A 13 -4.61 -4.88 2.24
C GLU A 13 -5.92 -5.03 1.45
N TYR A 14 -5.90 -4.74 0.16
CA TYR A 14 -7.04 -4.92 -0.73
C TYR A 14 -6.78 -6.10 -1.67
N PHE A 15 -7.80 -6.95 -1.86
CA PHE A 15 -7.78 -8.06 -2.80
C PHE A 15 -8.85 -7.81 -3.86
N GLU A 16 -8.41 -7.54 -5.09
CA GLU A 16 -9.32 -7.42 -6.23
C GLU A 16 -9.77 -8.81 -6.69
N THR A 17 -11.06 -8.96 -6.99
CA THR A 17 -11.61 -10.26 -7.40
C THR A 17 -10.95 -10.70 -8.70
N GLY A 18 -10.39 -11.90 -8.71
CA GLY A 18 -9.68 -12.45 -9.87
C GLY A 18 -8.22 -12.00 -10.01
N THR A 19 -7.69 -11.21 -9.07
CA THR A 19 -6.26 -10.93 -8.98
C THR A 19 -5.57 -11.85 -7.96
N GLU A 20 -4.34 -12.26 -8.25
CA GLU A 20 -3.49 -12.97 -7.30
C GLU A 20 -2.46 -12.00 -6.70
N GLY A 21 -2.74 -11.58 -5.47
CA GLY A 21 -1.87 -10.75 -4.65
C GLY A 21 -2.58 -9.56 -4.03
N VAL A 22 -1.98 -9.03 -2.99
CA VAL A 22 -2.45 -7.84 -2.29
C VAL A 22 -2.11 -6.58 -3.10
N VAL A 23 -3.08 -5.67 -3.14
CA VAL A 23 -2.93 -4.28 -3.55
C VAL A 23 -2.92 -3.40 -2.30
N TRP A 24 -1.95 -2.51 -2.21
CA TRP A 24 -1.86 -1.56 -1.10
C TRP A 24 -2.84 -0.41 -1.33
N ALA A 25 -3.73 -0.17 -0.37
CA ALA A 25 -4.77 0.82 -0.49
C ALA A 25 -5.03 1.56 0.82
N LEU A 26 -5.82 2.62 0.72
CA LEU A 26 -6.39 3.36 1.84
C LEU A 26 -7.90 3.34 1.73
N GLN A 27 -8.59 3.01 2.82
CA GLN A 27 -10.03 3.22 2.95
C GLN A 27 -10.28 4.60 3.54
N GLN A 28 -10.85 5.50 2.75
CA GLN A 28 -11.14 6.88 3.11
C GLN A 28 -12.09 6.98 4.31
N ASP A 29 -11.80 7.93 5.19
CA ASP A 29 -12.67 8.25 6.32
C ASP A 29 -14.05 8.73 5.86
N GLY A 30 -15.10 8.18 6.48
CA GLY A 30 -16.49 8.58 6.22
C GLY A 30 -17.06 8.07 4.90
N THR A 31 -16.28 7.33 4.09
CA THR A 31 -16.72 6.75 2.82
C THR A 31 -16.55 5.24 2.86
N ALA A 32 -17.63 4.48 2.66
CA ALA A 32 -17.62 3.03 2.78
C ALA A 32 -17.47 2.35 1.41
N GLY A 33 -16.91 1.13 1.42
CA GLY A 33 -16.78 0.30 0.23
C GLY A 33 -15.87 0.92 -0.84
N TYR A 34 -16.10 0.50 -2.09
CA TYR A 34 -15.31 0.89 -3.25
C TYR A 34 -15.18 2.39 -3.48
N GLU A 35 -16.19 3.18 -3.11
CA GLU A 35 -16.17 4.63 -3.26
C GLU A 35 -15.09 5.31 -2.41
N GLY A 36 -14.71 4.68 -1.28
CA GLY A 36 -13.65 5.16 -0.41
C GLY A 36 -12.32 4.45 -0.63
N LEU A 37 -12.23 3.54 -1.60
CA LEU A 37 -11.02 2.76 -1.84
C LEU A 37 -10.02 3.56 -2.69
N ILE A 38 -8.92 3.96 -2.08
CA ILE A 38 -7.84 4.69 -2.74
C ILE A 38 -6.63 3.76 -2.89
N ILE A 39 -6.43 3.23 -4.09
CA ILE A 39 -5.26 2.42 -4.42
C ILE A 39 -4.03 3.32 -4.51
N LEU A 40 -2.92 2.89 -3.90
CA LEU A 40 -1.63 3.59 -4.01
C LEU A 40 -1.04 3.36 -5.40
N GLU A 41 -0.65 4.45 -6.06
CA GLU A 41 -0.10 4.42 -7.43
C GLU A 41 1.33 4.99 -7.45
N PRO A 42 2.17 4.59 -8.42
CA PRO A 42 3.49 5.18 -8.60
C PRO A 42 3.43 6.72 -8.68
N GLY A 43 4.23 7.39 -7.86
CA GLY A 43 4.30 8.86 -7.82
C GLY A 43 3.34 9.53 -6.83
N ASP A 44 2.42 8.79 -6.19
CA ASP A 44 1.65 9.31 -5.06
C ASP A 44 2.59 9.67 -3.91
N GLN A 45 2.34 10.78 -3.24
CA GLN A 45 2.98 11.07 -1.95
C GLN A 45 2.10 10.48 -0.84
N VAL A 46 2.71 9.72 0.07
CA VAL A 46 2.00 9.15 1.23
C VAL A 46 2.71 9.51 2.52
N ASP A 47 1.91 9.81 3.53
CA ASP A 47 2.33 9.87 4.92
C ASP A 47 1.63 8.75 5.70
N ILE A 48 2.38 8.00 6.52
CA ILE A 48 1.87 6.89 7.32
C ILE A 48 2.02 7.22 8.79
N PHE A 49 0.94 7.02 9.56
CA PHE A 49 0.85 7.32 10.98
C PHE A 49 0.55 6.05 11.78
N ASN A 50 1.23 5.88 12.91
CA ASN A 50 0.91 4.80 13.85
C ASN A 50 -0.35 5.12 14.67
N HIS A 51 -0.76 4.18 15.54
CA HIS A 51 -1.96 4.34 16.39
C HIS A 51 -1.90 5.54 17.37
N ASN A 52 -0.71 6.06 17.66
CA ASN A 52 -0.53 7.26 18.48
C ASN A 52 -0.57 8.56 17.67
N GLY A 53 -0.85 8.48 16.37
CA GLY A 53 -0.83 9.62 15.45
C GLY A 53 0.57 10.10 15.07
N GLN A 54 1.62 9.35 15.42
CA GLN A 54 2.99 9.72 15.06
C GLN A 54 3.28 9.28 13.62
N LYS A 55 3.86 10.18 12.83
CA LYS A 55 4.30 9.88 11.46
C LYS A 55 5.51 8.95 11.51
N VAL A 56 5.36 7.75 10.94
CA VAL A 56 6.41 6.71 10.88
C VAL A 56 7.02 6.59 9.49
N TYR A 57 6.36 7.11 8.47
CA TYR A 57 6.87 7.20 7.10
C TYR A 57 6.30 8.42 6.38
N GLY A 58 7.07 8.97 5.45
CA GLY A 58 6.64 9.99 4.51
C GLY A 58 7.50 9.96 3.26
N GLY A 59 6.89 9.75 2.10
CA GLY A 59 7.65 9.66 0.85
C GLY A 59 6.78 9.44 -0.38
N ILE A 60 7.44 9.45 -1.53
CA ILE A 60 6.82 9.16 -2.82
C ILE A 60 6.77 7.63 -3.00
N ILE A 61 5.63 7.14 -3.49
CA ILE A 61 5.46 5.73 -3.85
C ILE A 61 6.32 5.42 -5.08
N VAL A 62 7.27 4.51 -4.87
CA VAL A 62 8.19 4.00 -5.90
C VAL A 62 8.08 2.48 -5.86
N PRO A 63 7.15 1.88 -6.62
CA PRO A 63 6.93 0.45 -6.60
C PRO A 63 8.15 -0.31 -7.13
N ASP A 64 8.57 -1.33 -6.38
CA ASP A 64 9.54 -2.32 -6.80
C ASP A 64 8.86 -3.69 -6.90
N TYR A 65 8.96 -4.30 -8.07
CA TYR A 65 8.33 -5.57 -8.40
C TYR A 65 9.25 -6.78 -8.15
N SER A 66 10.50 -6.53 -7.74
CA SER A 66 11.54 -7.55 -7.54
C SER A 66 11.90 -7.78 -6.08
N ILE A 67 11.71 -6.77 -5.21
CA ILE A 67 11.95 -6.90 -3.77
C ILE A 67 11.10 -8.02 -3.18
N GLY A 68 11.74 -8.95 -2.47
CA GLY A 68 11.06 -10.09 -1.85
C GLY A 68 10.42 -11.07 -2.84
N ALA A 69 10.72 -10.95 -4.15
CA ALA A 69 10.08 -11.76 -5.15
C ALA A 69 10.44 -13.25 -5.02
N ARG A 70 9.42 -14.10 -5.09
CA ARG A 70 9.56 -15.55 -5.14
C ARG A 70 8.81 -16.09 -6.34
N GLN A 71 9.33 -17.18 -6.91
CA GLN A 71 8.65 -17.88 -7.99
C GLN A 71 7.35 -18.48 -7.46
N ARG A 72 6.24 -18.24 -8.17
CA ARG A 72 4.95 -18.86 -7.85
C ARG A 72 5.01 -20.38 -8.08
N PRO A 73 4.43 -21.20 -7.20
CA PRO A 73 4.36 -22.65 -7.40
C PRO A 73 3.74 -23.00 -8.77
N GLY A 74 4.43 -23.80 -9.57
CA GLY A 74 3.94 -24.24 -10.88
C GLY A 74 3.94 -23.18 -11.99
N SER A 75 4.54 -22.01 -11.77
CA SER A 75 4.61 -20.92 -12.75
C SER A 75 6.04 -20.40 -12.91
N THR A 76 6.35 -19.77 -14.04
CA THR A 76 7.61 -19.04 -14.27
C THR A 76 7.56 -17.60 -13.75
N ILE A 77 6.38 -17.14 -13.32
CA ILE A 77 6.17 -15.80 -12.78
C ILE A 77 6.78 -15.73 -11.38
N SER A 78 7.61 -14.72 -11.15
CA SER A 78 8.03 -14.31 -9.81
C SER A 78 7.26 -13.09 -9.37
N GLN A 79 6.90 -13.05 -8.10
CA GLN A 79 6.14 -11.95 -7.52
C GLN A 79 6.59 -11.71 -6.08
N PRO A 80 6.60 -10.43 -5.61
CA PRO A 80 6.84 -10.12 -4.22
C PRO A 80 6.00 -10.93 -3.25
N VAL A 81 6.63 -11.34 -2.14
CA VAL A 81 5.97 -11.96 -1.00
C VAL A 81 6.22 -11.14 0.24
N ALA A 82 5.16 -10.82 0.96
CA ALA A 82 5.22 -10.15 2.26
C ALA A 82 4.17 -10.75 3.20
N LEU A 83 4.55 -11.01 4.45
CA LEU A 83 3.73 -11.66 5.49
C LEU A 83 3.08 -12.96 5.01
N GLY A 84 3.79 -13.72 4.16
CA GLY A 84 3.29 -14.97 3.56
C GLY A 84 2.24 -14.80 2.45
N ARG A 85 2.00 -13.57 1.98
CA ARG A 85 1.06 -13.24 0.90
C ARG A 85 1.81 -12.80 -0.34
N TRP A 86 1.27 -13.12 -1.52
CA TRP A 86 1.66 -12.47 -2.76
C TRP A 86 1.29 -10.99 -2.70
N ALA A 87 2.17 -10.10 -3.16
CA ALA A 87 1.94 -8.66 -3.23
C ALA A 87 2.22 -8.16 -4.65
N HIS A 88 1.48 -7.14 -5.10
CA HIS A 88 1.69 -6.59 -6.45
C HIS A 88 3.05 -5.88 -6.59
N TRP A 89 3.53 -5.23 -5.52
CA TRP A 89 4.83 -4.56 -5.45
C TRP A 89 5.20 -4.31 -3.98
N ILE A 90 6.45 -3.97 -3.70
CA ILE A 90 6.93 -3.48 -2.39
C ILE A 90 7.54 -2.09 -2.60
N GLN A 91 7.38 -1.18 -1.64
CA GLN A 91 8.00 0.14 -1.73
C GLN A 91 9.52 0.00 -1.86
N SER A 92 10.12 0.68 -2.82
CA SER A 92 11.58 0.66 -2.99
C SER A 92 12.29 1.10 -1.70
N GLY A 93 13.32 0.33 -1.33
CA GLY A 93 14.08 0.55 -0.09
C GLY A 93 13.47 -0.03 1.18
N PHE A 94 12.31 -0.70 1.09
CA PHE A 94 11.71 -1.40 2.23
C PHE A 94 12.02 -2.89 2.25
N GLU A 95 12.08 -3.45 3.46
CA GLU A 95 11.90 -4.87 3.68
C GLU A 95 10.41 -5.23 3.47
N PRO A 96 10.09 -6.34 2.76
CA PRO A 96 8.70 -6.69 2.40
C PRO A 96 7.71 -6.71 3.58
N ASP A 97 8.06 -7.39 4.67
CA ASP A 97 7.16 -7.59 5.80
C ASP A 97 6.92 -6.28 6.57
N VAL A 98 7.95 -5.44 6.71
CA VAL A 98 7.82 -4.09 7.28
C VAL A 98 6.88 -3.21 6.46
N TRP A 99 6.96 -3.27 5.13
CA TRP A 99 6.05 -2.51 4.28
C TRP A 99 4.61 -3.01 4.41
N ALA A 100 4.41 -4.33 4.36
CA ALA A 100 3.09 -4.94 4.44
C ALA A 100 2.42 -4.72 5.82
N GLU A 101 3.19 -4.66 6.91
CA GLU A 101 2.66 -4.42 8.26
C GLU A 101 1.85 -3.11 8.36
N TYR A 102 2.21 -2.09 7.57
CA TYR A 102 1.44 -0.85 7.50
C TYR A 102 0.00 -1.06 7.00
N PHE A 103 -0.26 -2.09 6.21
CA PHE A 103 -1.55 -2.32 5.56
C PHE A 103 -2.31 -3.50 6.19
N CYS A 104 -1.60 -4.56 6.57
CA CYS A 104 -2.21 -5.80 7.05
C CYS A 104 -2.63 -5.75 8.53
N SER A 105 -2.04 -4.85 9.33
CA SER A 105 -2.26 -4.84 10.79
C SER A 105 -3.56 -4.17 11.23
N GLY A 106 -4.16 -3.33 10.38
CA GLY A 106 -5.31 -2.49 10.72
C GLY A 106 -5.00 -1.40 11.76
N ARG A 107 -3.71 -1.07 11.98
CA ARG A 107 -3.27 -0.12 13.03
C ARG A 107 -2.72 1.19 12.51
N PHE A 108 -2.47 1.29 11.21
CA PHE A 108 -1.86 2.47 10.61
C PHE A 108 -2.87 3.25 9.78
N ARG A 109 -2.72 4.57 9.81
CA ARG A 109 -3.51 5.52 9.04
C ARG A 109 -2.63 6.16 7.98
N GLY A 110 -3.24 6.60 6.89
CA GLY A 110 -2.55 7.26 5.79
C GLY A 110 -3.11 8.64 5.48
N ALA A 111 -2.27 9.46 4.87
CA ALA A 111 -2.68 10.63 4.10
C ALA A 111 -2.06 10.50 2.70
N ILE A 112 -2.89 10.35 1.67
CA ILE A 112 -2.44 10.19 0.28
C ILE A 112 -2.69 11.49 -0.49
N TYR A 113 -1.64 12.03 -1.10
CA TYR A 113 -1.69 13.17 -1.99
C TYR A 113 -1.57 12.64 -3.42
N LYS A 114 -2.73 12.53 -4.09
CA LYS A 114 -2.77 12.11 -5.49
C LYS A 114 -2.06 13.14 -6.36
N ARG A 115 -1.25 12.65 -7.30
CA ARG A 115 -0.65 13.51 -8.31
C ARG A 115 -1.74 14.05 -9.25
N ALA A 116 -1.74 15.35 -9.49
CA ALA A 116 -2.62 16.02 -10.45
C ALA A 116 -2.14 15.84 -11.89
#